data_AF-A0A3N4PZL5-F1
#
_entry.id   AF-A0A3N4PZL5-F1
#
_cell.length_a   1.000
_cell.length_b   1.000
_cell.length_c   1.000
_cell.angle_alpha   90.00
_cell.angle_beta   90.00
_cell.angle_gamma   90.00
#
_symmetry.space_group_name_H-M   'P 1'
#
loop_
_entity.id
_entity.type
_entity.pdbx_description
1 polymer ?
#
loop_
_entity_poly.entity_id
_entity_poly.type
_entity_poly.pdbx_seq_one_letter_code
_entity_poly.pdbx_strand_id
1 'polypeptide(L)'
;MKLFTKLTLFITLSKLAIVVLFVLLLPLLVDRIAVQYNDYYLREQKKKVLDVIGQNGIDAYLQGEASYGSYTMLKEEYISLEPAGKIILPDTIATLRRVVEEDTLTYRVLSHVFYYDSSRYILEVGKTTASIGQYNRPLQKMALYILIGLIVSTILLDLVYTRLLLRPLGAIIRTRLLNNRFPFREDIPVIRTTTADFRYLDESLAGLMGKVREAFEKEREFTSNASHELMTPVGILQNKMENLMMDGELSDEQQQQMMGMMKTLNRLKKIVRSLLLISRIENEQFPKSDRFSMQELVNEVMEELGHRQDEKQLGFRQQIATDAVMQGLNRDLVFQMIYNLVNNAIRFNKPQGSIAVYDRYTPGSDYRLVIEDTGVGIPPAEIASIFNRFKKVERAEGEGYGLGLSIVSTIARFHDIQIEVSSVEHEGTTFTLIFPPEQLAY
;
A
#
# COMPACT_ATOMS: atom_id res chain seq x y z
N MET A 1 -7.06 -3.26 1.96
CA MET A 1 -7.90 -2.09 1.59
C MET A 1 -7.12 -0.81 1.87
N LYS A 2 -7.08 0.14 0.92
CA LYS A 2 -6.42 1.45 1.11
C LYS A 2 -7.12 2.26 2.22
N LEU A 3 -6.41 3.19 2.87
CA LEU A 3 -6.95 4.02 3.95
C LEU A 3 -8.25 4.73 3.53
N PHE A 4 -8.25 5.29 2.32
CA PHE A 4 -9.44 5.88 1.68
C PHE A 4 -10.65 4.93 1.72
N THR A 5 -10.48 3.69 1.27
CA THR A 5 -11.57 2.70 1.22
C THR A 5 -12.10 2.34 2.62
N LYS A 6 -11.22 2.23 3.62
CA LYS A 6 -11.63 1.95 5.01
C LYS A 6 -12.47 3.11 5.57
N LEU A 7 -12.04 4.35 5.34
CA LEU A 7 -12.71 5.54 5.85
C LEU A 7 -14.06 5.77 5.16
N THR A 8 -14.12 5.60 3.83
CA THR A 8 -15.38 5.62 3.07
C THR A 8 -16.37 4.56 3.55
N LEU A 9 -15.89 3.32 3.77
CA LEU A 9 -16.75 2.24 4.25
C LEU A 9 -17.34 2.57 5.64
N PHE A 10 -16.51 3.05 6.57
CA PHE A 10 -16.94 3.43 7.91
C PHE A 10 -18.01 4.53 7.88
N ILE A 11 -17.78 5.61 7.10
CA ILE A 11 -18.73 6.72 6.96
C ILE A 11 -20.06 6.24 6.33
N THR A 12 -19.98 5.35 5.35
CA THR A 12 -21.20 4.82 4.69
C THR A 12 -21.99 3.95 5.66
N LEU A 13 -21.33 3.07 6.42
CA LEU A 13 -21.96 2.20 7.41
C LEU A 13 -22.57 2.99 8.58
N SER A 14 -21.86 4.00 9.09
CA SER A 14 -22.38 4.83 10.19
C SER A 14 -23.64 5.60 9.77
N LYS A 15 -23.67 6.11 8.55
CA LYS A 15 -24.87 6.79 8.00
C LYS A 15 -26.02 5.83 7.74
N LEU A 16 -25.73 4.62 7.26
CA LEU A 16 -26.74 3.59 7.11
C LEU A 16 -27.39 3.25 8.46
N ALA A 17 -26.59 3.13 9.53
CA ALA A 17 -27.10 2.90 10.88
C ALA A 17 -28.01 4.04 11.35
N ILE A 18 -27.64 5.29 11.09
CA ILE A 18 -28.48 6.47 11.40
C ILE A 18 -29.81 6.42 10.63
N VAL A 19 -29.77 6.08 9.34
CA VAL A 19 -30.98 5.95 8.52
C VAL A 19 -31.91 4.87 9.06
N VAL A 20 -31.38 3.69 9.37
CA VAL A 20 -32.17 2.58 9.94
C VAL A 20 -32.81 3.00 11.26
N LEU A 21 -32.05 3.63 12.16
CA LEU A 21 -32.57 4.13 13.43
C LEU A 21 -33.69 5.16 13.22
N PHE A 22 -33.51 6.10 12.30
CA PHE A 22 -34.50 7.13 12.03
C PHE A 22 -35.77 6.56 11.40
N VAL A 23 -35.66 5.63 10.46
CA VAL A 23 -36.81 4.95 9.83
C VAL A 23 -37.63 4.17 10.87
N LEU A 24 -36.99 3.56 11.87
CA LEU A 24 -37.67 2.87 12.96
C LEU A 24 -38.35 3.82 13.96
N LEU A 25 -37.72 4.97 14.27
CA LEU A 25 -38.23 5.91 15.28
C LEU A 25 -39.28 6.89 14.74
N LEU A 26 -39.18 7.28 13.47
CA LEU A 26 -40.04 8.31 12.88
C LEU A 26 -41.54 8.01 13.00
N PRO A 27 -42.04 6.79 12.71
CA PRO A 27 -43.46 6.48 12.85
C PRO A 27 -43.95 6.66 14.30
N LEU A 28 -43.16 6.19 15.27
CA LEU A 28 -43.49 6.29 16.70
C LEU A 28 -43.59 7.74 17.16
N LEU A 29 -42.69 8.60 16.70
CA LEU A 29 -42.71 10.03 17.03
C LEU A 29 -43.90 10.74 16.39
N VAL A 30 -44.16 10.50 15.11
CA VAL A 30 -45.27 11.13 14.39
C VAL A 30 -46.61 10.74 15.00
N ASP A 31 -46.80 9.45 15.34
CA ASP A 31 -48.03 8.99 15.97
C ASP A 31 -48.23 9.61 17.35
N ARG A 32 -47.15 9.72 18.15
CA ARG A 32 -47.21 10.35 19.48
C ARG A 32 -47.57 11.83 19.40
N ILE A 33 -46.97 12.57 18.47
CA ILE A 33 -47.26 13.99 18.23
C ILE A 33 -48.71 14.15 17.76
N ALA A 34 -49.15 13.32 16.83
CA ALA A 34 -50.52 13.36 16.32
C ALA A 34 -51.54 13.14 17.45
N VAL A 35 -51.33 12.15 18.32
CA VAL A 35 -52.23 11.90 19.46
C VAL A 35 -52.28 13.11 20.40
N GLN A 36 -51.13 13.68 20.77
CA GLN A 36 -51.06 14.84 21.66
C GLN A 36 -51.73 16.08 21.07
N TYR A 37 -51.51 16.35 19.78
CA TYR A 37 -52.14 17.46 19.09
C TYR A 37 -53.66 17.30 19.05
N ASN A 38 -54.17 16.10 18.78
CA ASN A 38 -55.61 15.86 18.78
C ASN A 38 -56.22 15.96 20.19
N ASP A 39 -55.53 15.52 21.24
CA ASP A 39 -55.97 15.73 22.62
C ASP A 39 -56.08 17.21 22.97
N TYR A 40 -55.12 18.01 22.52
CA TYR A 40 -55.16 19.45 22.65
C TYR A 40 -56.34 20.06 21.88
N TYR A 41 -56.53 19.67 20.62
CA TYR A 41 -57.62 20.15 19.76
C TYR A 41 -58.99 19.87 20.39
N LEU A 42 -59.23 18.66 20.90
CA LEU A 42 -60.49 18.30 21.55
C LEU A 42 -60.75 19.15 22.80
N ARG A 43 -59.72 19.44 23.60
CA ARG A 43 -59.83 20.33 24.78
C ARG A 43 -60.15 21.77 24.38
N GLU A 44 -59.56 22.26 23.29
CA GLU A 44 -59.83 23.60 22.77
C GLU A 44 -61.27 23.70 22.23
N GLN A 45 -61.74 22.69 21.49
CA GLN A 45 -63.12 22.62 21.01
C GLN A 45 -64.11 22.55 22.16
N LYS A 46 -63.85 21.74 23.20
CA LYS A 46 -64.65 21.73 24.43
C LYS A 46 -64.78 23.14 25.00
N LYS A 47 -63.66 23.85 25.14
CA LYS A 47 -63.66 25.21 25.69
C LYS A 47 -64.52 26.15 24.86
N LYS A 48 -64.40 26.12 23.53
CA LYS A 48 -65.23 26.95 22.61
C LYS A 48 -66.71 26.67 22.79
N VAL A 49 -67.11 25.39 22.87
CA VAL A 49 -68.52 25.02 23.09
C VAL A 49 -69.04 25.53 24.43
N LEU A 50 -68.27 25.35 25.51
CA LEU A 50 -68.64 25.85 26.84
C LEU A 50 -68.70 27.39 26.90
N ASP A 51 -67.80 28.09 26.20
CA ASP A 51 -67.81 29.55 26.11
C ASP A 51 -69.09 30.05 25.41
N VAL A 52 -69.54 29.38 24.34
CA VAL A 52 -70.80 29.69 23.64
C VAL A 52 -72.02 29.43 24.54
N ILE A 53 -72.04 28.29 25.26
CA ILE A 53 -73.11 27.97 26.21
C ILE A 53 -73.17 28.99 27.34
N GLY A 54 -72.01 29.46 27.82
CA GLY A 54 -71.92 30.49 28.86
C GLY A 54 -72.45 31.86 28.42
N GLN A 55 -72.31 32.22 27.14
CA GLN A 55 -72.76 33.51 26.61
C GLN A 55 -74.23 33.50 26.16
N ASN A 56 -74.66 32.45 25.48
CA ASN A 56 -75.95 32.40 24.78
C ASN A 56 -76.95 31.41 25.41
N GLY A 57 -76.55 30.70 26.47
CA GLY A 57 -77.33 29.63 27.07
C GLY A 57 -77.20 28.30 26.31
N ILE A 58 -77.68 27.22 26.94
CA ILE A 58 -77.60 25.88 26.37
C ILE A 58 -78.50 25.70 25.13
N ASP A 59 -79.55 26.52 25.01
CA ASP A 59 -80.50 26.51 23.90
C ASP A 59 -79.87 26.94 22.57
N ALA A 60 -78.71 27.59 22.58
CA ALA A 60 -77.93 27.87 21.38
C ALA A 60 -77.56 26.59 20.61
N TYR A 61 -77.44 25.46 21.32
CA TYR A 61 -77.23 24.15 20.73
C TYR A 61 -78.51 23.31 20.71
N LEU A 62 -79.27 23.27 21.82
CA LEU A 62 -80.43 22.37 21.92
C LEU A 62 -81.62 22.80 21.05
N GLN A 63 -81.79 24.09 20.74
CA GLN A 63 -82.89 24.62 19.91
C GLN A 63 -84.29 24.07 20.26
N GLY A 64 -84.52 23.72 21.54
CA GLY A 64 -85.78 23.13 22.03
C GLY A 64 -85.87 21.60 21.98
N GLU A 65 -84.85 20.89 21.50
CA GLU A 65 -84.73 19.43 21.54
C GLU A 65 -84.06 18.93 22.83
N ALA A 66 -84.29 17.65 23.19
CA ALA A 66 -83.74 17.06 24.42
C ALA A 66 -82.23 16.76 24.35
N SER A 67 -81.67 16.72 23.14
CA SER A 67 -80.26 16.43 22.88
C SER A 67 -79.83 17.11 21.59
N TYR A 68 -78.57 17.49 21.48
CA TYR A 68 -77.98 18.01 20.26
C TYR A 68 -76.87 17.07 19.78
N GLY A 69 -76.92 16.69 18.50
CA GLY A 69 -75.85 15.94 17.85
C GLY A 69 -75.57 16.53 16.48
N SER A 70 -74.37 17.05 16.28
CA SER A 70 -73.95 17.59 14.99
C SER A 70 -72.66 16.93 14.52
N TYR A 71 -72.74 16.33 13.34
CA TYR A 71 -71.61 15.76 12.62
C TYR A 71 -71.25 16.68 11.47
N THR A 72 -69.95 16.81 11.17
CA THR A 72 -69.54 17.43 9.91
C THR A 72 -70.05 16.61 8.73
N MET A 73 -70.22 17.21 7.54
CA MET A 73 -70.72 16.50 6.35
C MET A 73 -69.89 15.24 6.00
N LEU A 74 -68.61 15.23 6.33
CA LEU A 74 -67.70 14.11 6.11
C LEU A 74 -67.58 13.18 7.33
N LYS A 75 -68.41 13.38 8.37
CA LYS A 75 -68.42 12.66 9.64
C LYS A 75 -67.05 12.67 10.36
N GLU A 76 -66.16 13.60 10.03
CA GLU A 76 -64.79 13.65 10.56
C GLU A 76 -64.74 14.18 12.00
N GLU A 77 -65.67 15.05 12.35
CA GLU A 77 -65.78 15.67 13.66
C GLU A 77 -67.24 15.67 14.09
N TYR A 78 -67.48 15.57 15.39
CA TYR A 78 -68.81 15.69 15.94
C TYR A 78 -68.81 16.38 17.29
N ILE A 79 -69.95 16.99 17.60
CA ILE A 79 -70.28 17.53 18.91
C ILE A 79 -71.63 16.91 19.30
N SER A 80 -71.68 16.22 20.44
CA SER A 80 -72.92 15.76 21.06
C SER A 80 -73.10 16.41 22.43
N LEU A 81 -74.33 16.80 22.74
CA LEU A 81 -74.76 17.35 24.01
C LEU A 81 -76.05 16.66 24.43
N GLU A 82 -75.97 15.85 25.48
CA GLU A 82 -77.09 15.02 25.96
C GLU A 82 -77.25 15.16 27.48
N PRO A 83 -78.44 14.92 28.05
CA PRO A 83 -78.62 14.86 29.49
C PRO A 83 -77.80 13.69 30.09
N ALA A 84 -76.96 13.97 31.08
CA ALA A 84 -76.09 12.96 31.67
C ALA A 84 -76.84 12.07 32.68
N GLY A 85 -76.61 10.76 32.59
CA GLY A 85 -77.12 9.77 33.56
C GLY A 85 -76.52 9.90 34.97
N LYS A 86 -76.88 9.00 35.89
CA LYS A 86 -76.49 9.10 37.32
C LYS A 86 -74.99 8.93 37.62
N ILE A 87 -74.17 8.47 36.67
CA ILE A 87 -72.76 8.11 36.89
C ILE A 87 -71.85 9.31 36.57
N ILE A 88 -70.95 9.67 37.50
CA ILE A 88 -69.92 10.69 37.30
C ILE A 88 -68.75 10.03 36.57
N LEU A 89 -68.48 10.44 35.32
CA LEU A 89 -67.23 10.14 34.63
C LEU A 89 -66.34 11.39 34.70
N PRO A 90 -65.06 11.27 35.11
CA PRO A 90 -64.11 12.37 35.00
C PRO A 90 -63.88 12.74 33.53
N ASP A 91 -63.36 13.94 33.25
CA ASP A 91 -62.92 14.34 31.91
C ASP A 91 -62.01 13.26 31.32
N THR A 92 -62.53 12.54 30.34
CA THR A 92 -61.85 11.38 29.76
C THR A 92 -61.68 11.60 28.28
N ILE A 93 -60.46 11.39 27.80
CA ILE A 93 -60.17 11.29 26.37
C ILE A 93 -59.91 9.83 26.05
N ALA A 94 -60.76 9.23 25.23
CA ALA A 94 -60.68 7.82 24.87
C ALA A 94 -60.92 7.61 23.38
N THR A 95 -60.44 6.49 22.86
CA THR A 95 -60.77 6.07 21.49
C THR A 95 -61.99 5.17 21.54
N LEU A 96 -63.10 5.64 20.99
CA LEU A 96 -64.41 5.01 21.07
C LEU A 96 -64.97 4.78 19.67
N ARG A 97 -65.76 3.72 19.50
CA ARG A 97 -66.53 3.49 18.27
C ARG A 97 -67.89 4.17 18.39
N ARG A 98 -68.32 4.84 17.32
CA ARG A 98 -69.65 5.44 17.19
C ARG A 98 -70.26 4.98 15.87
N VAL A 99 -71.53 4.60 15.92
CA VAL A 99 -72.32 4.28 14.72
C VAL A 99 -73.00 5.58 14.31
N VAL A 100 -72.65 6.08 13.12
CA VAL A 100 -73.20 7.32 12.57
C VAL A 100 -73.89 6.96 11.27
N GLU A 101 -75.23 6.89 11.32
CA GLU A 101 -76.07 6.30 10.28
C GLU A 101 -75.77 4.80 10.10
N GLU A 102 -75.17 4.39 8.97
CA GLU A 102 -74.81 3.00 8.65
C GLU A 102 -73.31 2.69 8.87
N ASP A 103 -72.49 3.69 9.15
CA ASP A 103 -71.03 3.54 9.29
C ASP A 103 -70.61 3.40 10.75
N THR A 104 -69.79 2.40 11.06
CA THR A 104 -69.11 2.30 12.37
C THR A 104 -67.74 2.95 12.28
N LEU A 105 -67.64 4.19 12.75
CA LEU A 105 -66.39 4.97 12.73
C LEU A 105 -65.73 4.96 14.12
N THR A 106 -64.39 5.01 14.11
CA THR A 106 -63.60 5.11 15.34
C THR A 106 -63.20 6.56 15.56
N TYR A 107 -63.59 7.11 16.70
CA TYR A 107 -63.33 8.49 17.10
C TYR A 107 -62.39 8.52 18.31
N ARG A 108 -61.55 9.53 18.35
CA ARG A 108 -60.95 10.00 19.59
C ARG A 108 -61.92 11.04 20.18
N VAL A 109 -62.49 10.70 21.33
CA VAL A 109 -63.60 11.42 21.96
C VAL A 109 -63.14 12.00 23.29
N LEU A 110 -63.44 13.27 23.51
CA LEU A 110 -63.38 13.91 24.81
C LEU A 110 -64.81 14.00 25.36
N SER A 111 -65.05 13.38 26.50
CA SER A 111 -66.31 13.49 27.23
C SER A 111 -66.13 14.36 28.48
N HIS A 112 -67.02 15.35 28.66
CA HIS A 112 -67.02 16.28 29.79
C HIS A 112 -68.43 16.46 30.33
N VAL A 113 -68.60 16.37 31.66
CA VAL A 113 -69.90 16.56 32.33
C VAL A 113 -69.93 17.91 33.01
N PHE A 114 -70.99 18.69 32.77
CA PHE A 114 -71.21 19.99 33.40
C PHE A 114 -72.66 20.17 33.86
N TYR A 115 -72.90 21.16 34.72
CA TYR A 115 -74.22 21.48 35.26
C TYR A 115 -74.74 22.76 34.61
N TYR A 116 -76.01 22.74 34.22
CA TYR A 116 -76.73 23.90 33.70
C TYR A 116 -78.19 23.85 34.17
N ASP A 117 -78.64 24.92 34.82
CA ASP A 117 -80.00 25.04 35.38
C ASP A 117 -80.49 23.80 36.16
N SER A 118 -79.69 23.37 37.15
CA SER A 118 -79.94 22.18 38.01
C SER A 118 -79.97 20.82 37.28
N SER A 119 -79.80 20.81 35.96
CA SER A 119 -79.72 19.61 35.12
C SER A 119 -78.27 19.31 34.72
N ARG A 120 -77.96 18.03 34.53
CA ARG A 120 -76.62 17.58 34.13
C ARG A 120 -76.58 17.29 32.64
N TYR A 121 -75.53 17.74 31.99
CA TYR A 121 -75.29 17.47 30.58
C TYR A 121 -73.92 16.86 30.37
N ILE A 122 -73.83 15.94 29.41
CA ILE A 122 -72.58 15.39 28.89
C ILE A 122 -72.32 16.02 27.53
N LEU A 123 -71.16 16.67 27.42
CA LEU A 123 -70.62 17.18 26.17
C LEU A 123 -69.59 16.17 25.66
N GLU A 124 -69.82 15.62 24.49
CA GLU A 124 -68.84 14.85 23.73
C GLU A 124 -68.35 15.66 22.53
N VAL A 125 -67.04 15.80 22.40
CA VAL A 125 -66.41 16.28 21.17
C VAL A 125 -65.53 15.16 20.64
N GLY A 126 -65.72 14.78 19.38
CA GLY A 126 -64.98 13.68 18.77
C GLY A 126 -64.36 14.05 17.43
N LYS A 127 -63.20 13.43 17.13
CA LYS A 127 -62.54 13.49 15.83
C LYS A 127 -62.16 12.08 15.36
N THR A 128 -62.43 11.73 14.10
CA THR A 128 -62.18 10.37 13.61
C THR A 128 -60.68 10.04 13.62
N THR A 129 -60.33 8.80 13.98
CA THR A 129 -58.95 8.34 13.89
C THR A 129 -58.48 8.18 12.43
N ALA A 130 -59.42 8.06 11.48
CA ALA A 130 -59.14 7.99 10.05
C ALA A 130 -58.59 9.32 9.51
N SER A 131 -59.22 10.46 9.83
CA SER A 131 -58.75 11.79 9.43
C SER A 131 -57.44 12.17 10.13
N ILE A 132 -57.19 11.64 11.34
CA ILE A 132 -55.90 11.79 12.04
C ILE A 132 -54.76 11.09 11.27
N GLY A 133 -55.00 9.90 10.71
CA GLY A 133 -53.99 9.14 9.96
C GLY A 133 -53.67 9.72 8.58
N GLN A 134 -54.59 10.50 7.99
CA GLN A 134 -54.46 11.01 6.61
C GLN A 134 -53.30 12.00 6.44
N TYR A 135 -52.99 12.80 7.48
CA TYR A 135 -51.88 13.77 7.44
C TYR A 135 -50.53 13.15 7.86
N ASN A 136 -50.52 12.11 8.68
CA ASN A 136 -49.29 11.48 9.18
C ASN A 136 -48.49 10.80 8.06
N ARG A 137 -49.16 10.11 7.12
CA ARG A 137 -48.49 9.37 6.03
C ARG A 137 -47.73 10.29 5.06
N PRO A 138 -48.31 11.39 4.54
CA PRO A 138 -47.57 12.37 3.74
C PRO A 138 -46.40 13.01 4.50
N LEU A 139 -46.60 13.39 5.76
CA LEU A 139 -45.54 13.98 6.59
C LEU A 139 -44.36 13.02 6.80
N GLN A 140 -44.64 11.74 7.07
CA GLN A 140 -43.61 10.70 7.18
C GLN A 140 -42.84 10.52 5.87
N LYS A 141 -43.52 10.48 4.72
CA LYS A 141 -42.86 10.37 3.40
C LYS A 141 -41.98 11.59 3.11
N MET A 142 -42.48 12.80 3.38
CA MET A 142 -41.71 14.03 3.21
C MET A 142 -40.46 14.03 4.11
N ALA A 143 -40.61 13.68 5.39
CA ALA A 143 -39.49 13.55 6.31
C ALA A 143 -38.45 12.50 5.84
N LEU A 144 -38.91 11.38 5.27
CA LEU A 144 -38.03 10.36 4.70
C LEU A 144 -37.26 10.87 3.48
N TYR A 145 -37.91 11.60 2.57
CA TYR A 145 -37.23 12.17 1.41
C TYR A 145 -36.18 13.22 1.80
N ILE A 146 -36.51 14.08 2.77
CA ILE A 146 -35.56 15.07 3.32
C ILE A 146 -34.36 14.35 3.94
N LEU A 147 -34.60 13.29 4.72
CA LEU A 147 -33.52 12.49 5.32
C LEU A 147 -32.61 11.88 4.26
N ILE A 148 -33.17 11.23 3.25
CA ILE A 148 -32.40 10.61 2.16
C ILE A 148 -31.55 11.67 1.46
N GLY A 149 -32.14 12.82 1.11
CA GLY A 149 -31.41 13.92 0.48
C GLY A 149 -30.25 14.43 1.33
N LEU A 150 -30.47 14.61 2.63
CA LEU A 150 -29.44 15.04 3.57
C LEU A 150 -28.31 14.01 3.71
N ILE A 151 -28.64 12.73 3.80
CA ILE A 151 -27.65 11.65 3.88
C ILE A 151 -26.81 11.57 2.61
N VAL A 152 -27.43 11.60 1.43
CA VAL A 152 -26.72 11.58 0.14
C VAL A 152 -25.79 12.79 0.03
N SER A 153 -26.28 13.98 0.37
CA SER A 153 -25.48 15.22 0.36
C SER A 153 -24.27 15.11 1.29
N THR A 154 -24.46 14.68 2.54
CA THR A 154 -23.32 14.50 3.46
C THR A 154 -22.36 13.42 2.98
N ILE A 155 -22.82 12.31 2.37
CA ILE A 155 -21.93 11.27 1.82
C ILE A 155 -21.06 11.86 0.73
N LEU A 156 -21.64 12.63 -0.19
CA LEU A 156 -20.91 13.29 -1.26
C LEU A 156 -19.86 14.27 -0.70
N LEU A 157 -20.24 15.11 0.27
CA LEU A 157 -19.33 16.05 0.93
C LEU A 157 -18.16 15.32 1.59
N ASP A 158 -18.42 14.25 2.35
CA ASP A 158 -17.38 13.47 3.03
C ASP A 158 -16.44 12.77 2.05
N LEU A 159 -16.98 12.23 0.94
CA LEU A 159 -16.17 11.62 -0.12
C LEU A 159 -15.20 12.62 -0.74
N VAL A 160 -15.69 13.83 -1.05
CA VAL A 160 -14.88 14.92 -1.59
C VAL A 160 -13.83 15.37 -0.57
N TYR A 161 -14.25 15.62 0.68
CA TYR A 161 -13.37 16.05 1.76
C TYR A 161 -12.25 15.04 2.03
N THR A 162 -12.60 13.76 2.16
CA THR A 162 -11.63 12.67 2.37
C THR A 162 -10.62 12.59 1.23
N ARG A 163 -11.08 12.73 -0.03
CA ARG A 163 -10.21 12.66 -1.20
C ARG A 163 -9.22 13.82 -1.25
N LEU A 164 -9.67 15.03 -0.91
CA LEU A 164 -8.81 16.21 -0.84
C LEU A 164 -7.79 16.10 0.30
N LEU A 165 -8.22 15.67 1.48
CA LEU A 165 -7.37 15.52 2.67
C LEU A 165 -6.28 14.46 2.47
N LEU A 166 -6.62 13.31 1.85
CA LEU A 166 -5.66 12.22 1.65
C LEU A 166 -4.80 12.35 0.38
N ARG A 167 -5.06 13.32 -0.49
CA ARG A 167 -4.28 13.52 -1.73
C ARG A 167 -2.78 13.80 -1.46
N PRO A 168 -2.38 14.65 -0.50
CA PRO A 168 -0.97 14.88 -0.19
C PRO A 168 -0.24 13.63 0.31
N LEU A 169 -0.91 12.79 1.12
CA LEU A 169 -0.33 11.53 1.59
C LEU A 169 0.01 10.60 0.40
N GLY A 170 -0.90 10.49 -0.57
CA GLY A 170 -0.64 9.73 -1.80
C GLY A 170 0.52 10.30 -2.61
N ALA A 171 0.69 11.62 -2.62
CA ALA A 171 1.83 12.27 -3.25
C ALA A 171 3.15 11.91 -2.54
N ILE A 172 3.21 12.04 -1.21
CA ILE A 172 4.38 11.68 -0.38
C ILE A 172 4.81 10.24 -0.64
N ILE A 173 3.87 9.29 -0.58
CA ILE A 173 4.18 7.87 -0.81
C ILE A 173 4.75 7.66 -2.22
N ARG A 174 4.15 8.26 -3.24
CA ARG A 174 4.61 8.08 -4.62
C ARG A 174 5.98 8.71 -4.87
N THR A 175 6.21 9.92 -4.38
CA THR A 175 7.45 10.66 -4.65
C THR A 175 8.61 10.25 -3.75
N ARG A 176 8.36 9.95 -2.47
CA ARG A 176 9.42 9.62 -1.50
C ARG A 176 9.72 8.13 -1.42
N LEU A 177 8.73 7.25 -1.56
CA LEU A 177 8.89 5.80 -1.30
C LEU A 177 8.88 4.92 -2.55
N LEU A 178 7.95 5.15 -3.50
CA LEU A 178 7.78 4.23 -4.64
C LEU A 178 8.67 4.56 -5.83
N ASN A 179 8.78 5.84 -6.19
CA ASN A 179 9.48 6.25 -7.41
C ASN A 179 10.92 6.73 -7.15
N ASN A 180 11.41 6.64 -5.92
CA ASN A 180 12.76 7.07 -5.59
C ASN A 180 13.62 5.85 -5.28
N ARG A 181 14.42 5.44 -6.26
CA ARG A 181 15.48 4.46 -6.04
C ARG A 181 16.72 5.20 -5.55
N PHE A 182 17.46 4.55 -4.68
CA PHE A 182 18.75 5.03 -4.25
C PHE A 182 19.73 5.06 -5.45
N PRO A 183 20.63 6.05 -5.56
CA PRO A 183 20.83 7.23 -4.69
C PRO A 183 19.72 8.28 -4.85
N PHE A 184 19.35 8.92 -3.73
CA PHE A 184 18.26 9.89 -3.70
C PHE A 184 18.61 11.16 -4.49
N ARG A 185 17.74 11.55 -5.43
CA ARG A 185 17.90 12.78 -6.24
C ARG A 185 17.71 14.05 -5.40
N GLU A 186 18.43 15.12 -5.77
CA GLU A 186 18.37 16.43 -5.10
C GLU A 186 17.04 17.15 -5.27
N ASP A 187 16.46 17.09 -6.47
CA ASP A 187 15.32 17.92 -6.85
C ASP A 187 13.98 17.25 -6.53
N ILE A 188 13.71 16.99 -5.26
CA ILE A 188 12.38 16.50 -4.86
C ILE A 188 11.48 17.71 -4.58
N PRO A 189 10.38 17.89 -5.34
CA PRO A 189 9.50 19.04 -5.19
C PRO A 189 8.82 19.06 -3.82
N VAL A 190 8.74 20.26 -3.22
CA VAL A 190 8.06 20.48 -1.94
C VAL A 190 6.57 20.16 -2.07
N ILE A 191 6.07 19.27 -1.22
CA ILE A 191 4.67 18.86 -1.25
C ILE A 191 3.84 19.87 -0.44
N ARG A 192 3.06 20.68 -1.15
CA ARG A 192 2.14 21.64 -0.51
C ARG A 192 0.98 20.90 0.15
N THR A 193 0.88 21.01 1.47
CA THR A 193 -0.20 20.44 2.28
C THR A 193 -0.67 21.44 3.32
N THR A 194 -1.98 21.48 3.58
CA THR A 194 -2.58 22.25 4.67
C THR A 194 -2.55 21.50 6.01
N THR A 195 -2.30 20.18 5.97
CA THR A 195 -2.28 19.31 7.16
C THR A 195 -0.88 19.29 7.77
N ALA A 196 -0.76 19.68 9.05
CA ALA A 196 0.52 19.74 9.77
C ALA A 196 1.24 18.38 9.81
N ASP A 197 0.52 17.29 10.10
CA ASP A 197 1.10 15.95 10.20
C ASP A 197 1.77 15.49 8.89
N PHE A 198 1.18 15.81 7.74
CA PHE A 198 1.78 15.46 6.44
C PHE A 198 3.03 16.28 6.12
N ARG A 199 3.09 17.53 6.59
CA ARG A 199 4.30 18.36 6.48
C ARG A 199 5.41 17.82 7.37
N TYR A 200 5.10 17.50 8.63
CA TYR A 200 6.05 16.88 9.55
C TYR A 200 6.59 15.54 9.00
N LEU A 201 5.72 14.72 8.41
CA LEU A 201 6.12 13.46 7.76
C LEU A 201 7.04 13.71 6.55
N ASP A 202 6.70 14.65 5.66
CA ASP A 202 7.55 14.98 4.50
C ASP A 202 8.91 15.53 4.92
N GLU A 203 8.96 16.43 5.91
CA GLU A 203 10.19 16.99 6.46
C GLU A 203 11.06 15.91 7.13
N SER A 204 10.44 15.02 7.92
CA SER A 204 11.14 13.92 8.58
C SER A 204 11.73 12.93 7.56
N LEU A 205 10.97 12.57 6.52
CA LEU A 205 11.44 11.71 5.43
C LEU A 205 12.57 12.40 4.65
N ALA A 206 12.41 13.68 4.31
CA ALA A 206 13.45 14.46 3.63
C ALA A 206 14.73 14.52 4.46
N GLY A 207 14.64 14.74 5.78
CA GLY A 207 15.78 14.74 6.69
C GLY A 207 16.48 13.38 6.78
N LEU A 208 15.73 12.28 6.86
CA LEU A 208 16.30 10.93 6.84
C LEU A 208 16.99 10.61 5.51
N MET A 209 16.36 10.96 4.39
CA MET A 209 16.95 10.78 3.07
C MET A 209 18.24 11.59 2.92
N GLY A 210 18.26 12.83 3.43
CA GLY A 210 19.46 13.67 3.47
C GLY A 210 20.59 13.02 4.27
N LYS A 211 20.31 12.48 5.46
CA LYS A 211 21.31 11.76 6.27
C LYS A 211 21.86 10.52 5.58
N VAL A 212 20.99 9.73 4.95
CA VAL A 212 21.42 8.54 4.19
C VAL A 212 22.28 8.93 3.00
N ARG A 213 21.94 10.03 2.30
CA ARG A 213 22.75 10.56 1.21
C ARG A 213 24.11 11.04 1.68
N GLU A 214 24.17 11.81 2.75
CA GLU A 214 25.42 12.30 3.34
C GLU A 214 26.31 11.13 3.78
N ALA A 215 25.74 10.11 4.41
CA ALA A 215 26.47 8.90 4.79
C ALA A 215 27.05 8.18 3.56
N PHE A 216 26.28 8.08 2.48
CA PHE A 216 26.75 7.47 1.23
C PHE A 216 27.82 8.28 0.52
N GLU A 217 27.70 9.60 0.47
CA GLU A 217 28.71 10.48 -0.10
C GLU A 217 30.04 10.35 0.66
N LYS A 218 29.98 10.29 2.00
CA LYS A 218 31.16 10.03 2.84
C LYS A 218 31.76 8.64 2.60
N GLU A 219 30.94 7.62 2.43
CA GLU A 219 31.41 6.26 2.12
C GLU A 219 32.08 6.21 0.74
N ARG A 220 31.51 6.92 -0.24
CA ARG A 220 32.04 7.06 -1.59
C ARG A 220 33.41 7.76 -1.58
N GLU A 221 33.53 8.87 -0.86
CA GLU A 221 34.77 9.62 -0.69
C GLU A 221 35.84 8.78 0.03
N PHE A 222 35.48 8.15 1.15
CA PHE A 222 36.38 7.28 1.91
C PHE A 222 36.93 6.15 1.04
N THR A 223 36.08 5.47 0.27
CA THR A 223 36.48 4.37 -0.62
C THR A 223 37.44 4.84 -1.71
N SER A 224 37.16 6.03 -2.28
CA SER A 224 38.03 6.63 -3.29
C SER A 224 39.42 6.93 -2.70
N ASN A 225 39.46 7.63 -1.56
CA ASN A 225 40.68 8.02 -0.87
C ASN A 225 41.49 6.81 -0.42
N ALA A 226 40.83 5.83 0.22
CA ALA A 226 41.45 4.57 0.64
C ALA A 226 42.07 3.80 -0.54
N SER A 227 41.49 3.92 -1.74
CA SER A 227 42.06 3.28 -2.92
C SER A 227 43.44 3.83 -3.28
N HIS A 228 43.59 5.15 -3.26
CA HIS A 228 44.83 5.83 -3.59
C HIS A 228 45.88 5.65 -2.49
N GLU A 229 45.47 5.83 -1.23
CA GLU A 229 46.34 5.75 -0.06
C GLU A 229 46.87 4.34 0.20
N LEU A 230 46.11 3.27 -0.14
CA LEU A 230 46.59 1.89 0.02
C LEU A 230 47.43 1.41 -1.17
N MET A 231 47.16 1.87 -2.39
CA MET A 231 47.91 1.44 -3.59
C MET A 231 49.33 2.01 -3.63
N THR A 232 49.50 3.26 -3.20
CA THR A 232 50.78 3.96 -3.21
C THR A 232 51.87 3.21 -2.41
N PRO A 233 51.67 2.87 -1.13
CA PRO A 233 52.68 2.14 -0.35
C PRO A 233 52.93 0.72 -0.89
N VAL A 234 51.91 0.04 -1.43
CA VAL A 234 52.07 -1.28 -2.08
C VAL A 234 52.96 -1.16 -3.33
N GLY A 235 52.78 -0.11 -4.13
CA GLY A 235 53.62 0.17 -5.29
C GLY A 235 55.07 0.51 -4.91
N ILE A 236 55.27 1.28 -3.84
CA ILE A 236 56.62 1.60 -3.33
C ILE A 236 57.33 0.34 -2.83
N LEU A 237 56.63 -0.53 -2.08
CA LEU A 237 57.18 -1.82 -1.63
C LEU A 237 57.54 -2.72 -2.82
N GLN A 238 56.69 -2.74 -3.85
CA GLN A 238 56.94 -3.52 -5.06
C GLN A 238 58.21 -3.05 -5.77
N ASN A 239 58.33 -1.74 -6.04
CA ASN A 239 59.51 -1.17 -6.67
C ASN A 239 60.79 -1.42 -5.86
N LYS A 240 60.72 -1.28 -4.53
CA LYS A 240 61.88 -1.57 -3.66
C LYS A 240 62.32 -3.03 -3.74
N MET A 241 61.37 -3.97 -3.75
CA MET A 241 61.70 -5.39 -3.91
C MET A 241 62.26 -5.70 -5.30
N GLU A 242 61.68 -5.14 -6.36
CA GLU A 242 62.18 -5.29 -7.74
C GLU A 242 63.61 -4.75 -7.89
N ASN A 243 63.90 -3.58 -7.32
CA ASN A 243 65.25 -3.01 -7.31
C ASN A 243 66.25 -3.87 -6.53
N LEU A 244 65.86 -4.38 -5.35
CA LEU A 244 66.72 -5.29 -4.56
C LEU A 244 67.01 -6.61 -5.29
N MET A 245 66.09 -7.08 -6.14
CA MET A 245 66.31 -8.25 -7.00
C MET A 245 67.25 -7.93 -8.17
N MET A 246 67.30 -6.68 -8.64
CA MET A 246 68.14 -6.24 -9.77
C MET A 246 69.57 -5.86 -9.38
N ASP A 247 69.79 -5.22 -8.22
CA ASP A 247 71.10 -4.68 -7.77
C ASP A 247 72.10 -5.75 -7.26
N GLY A 248 71.85 -7.04 -7.48
CA GLY A 248 72.25 -8.15 -6.62
C GLY A 248 73.73 -8.35 -6.22
N GLU A 249 73.87 -8.77 -4.95
CA GLU A 249 74.69 -9.90 -4.45
C GLU A 249 73.83 -10.71 -3.45
N LEU A 250 72.65 -11.17 -3.86
CA LEU A 250 71.78 -11.99 -3.00
C LEU A 250 72.18 -13.47 -3.08
N SER A 251 72.29 -14.15 -1.94
CA SER A 251 72.43 -15.61 -1.90
C SER A 251 71.17 -16.31 -2.44
N ASP A 252 71.29 -17.57 -2.87
CA ASP A 252 70.15 -18.38 -3.34
C ASP A 252 68.99 -18.41 -2.32
N GLU A 253 69.32 -18.47 -1.03
CA GLU A 253 68.35 -18.43 0.06
C GLU A 253 67.63 -17.07 0.12
N GLN A 254 68.36 -15.97 -0.03
CA GLN A 254 67.80 -14.61 -0.04
C GLN A 254 66.93 -14.37 -1.28
N GLN A 255 67.29 -14.93 -2.44
CA GLN A 255 66.46 -14.90 -3.63
C GLN A 255 65.14 -15.66 -3.43
N GLN A 256 65.19 -16.85 -2.81
CA GLN A 256 63.98 -17.61 -2.49
C GLN A 256 63.07 -16.87 -1.50
N GLN A 257 63.64 -16.26 -0.45
CA GLN A 257 62.90 -15.43 0.49
C GLN A 257 62.26 -14.22 -0.22
N MET A 258 63.01 -13.54 -1.09
CA MET A 258 62.51 -12.39 -1.87
C MET A 258 61.36 -12.78 -2.80
N MET A 259 61.47 -13.91 -3.51
CA MET A 259 60.36 -14.45 -4.32
C MET A 259 59.12 -14.75 -3.46
N GLY A 260 59.31 -15.30 -2.25
CA GLY A 260 58.22 -15.52 -1.29
C GLY A 260 57.54 -14.23 -0.83
N MET A 261 58.33 -13.19 -0.53
CA MET A 261 57.83 -11.86 -0.21
C MET A 261 57.07 -11.25 -1.38
N MET A 262 57.59 -11.39 -2.61
CA MET A 262 56.96 -10.86 -3.82
C MET A 262 55.63 -11.52 -4.13
N LYS A 263 55.54 -12.86 -3.96
CA LYS A 263 54.26 -13.58 -4.02
C LYS A 263 53.26 -13.07 -2.98
N THR A 264 53.72 -12.81 -1.76
CA THR A 264 52.89 -12.29 -0.67
C THR A 264 52.41 -10.85 -0.95
N LEU A 265 53.27 -9.99 -1.47
CA LEU A 265 52.92 -8.61 -1.84
C LEU A 265 51.92 -8.58 -3.00
N ASN A 266 52.15 -9.40 -4.04
CA ASN A 266 51.20 -9.55 -5.15
C ASN A 266 49.85 -10.08 -4.67
N ARG A 267 49.85 -11.01 -3.71
CA ARG A 267 48.64 -11.47 -3.02
C ARG A 267 47.92 -10.32 -2.31
N LEU A 268 48.62 -9.53 -1.50
CA LEU A 268 48.04 -8.38 -0.80
C LEU A 268 47.45 -7.38 -1.79
N LYS A 269 48.19 -7.06 -2.86
CA LYS A 269 47.75 -6.17 -3.94
C LYS A 269 46.44 -6.63 -4.57
N LYS A 270 46.32 -7.94 -4.89
CA LYS A 270 45.09 -8.52 -5.44
C LYS A 270 43.91 -8.42 -4.47
N ILE A 271 44.13 -8.68 -3.17
CA ILE A 271 43.09 -8.58 -2.13
C ILE A 271 42.61 -7.13 -2.00
N VAL A 272 43.53 -6.18 -1.84
CA VAL A 272 43.21 -4.74 -1.72
C VAL A 272 42.46 -4.26 -2.95
N ARG A 273 42.94 -4.57 -4.16
CA ARG A 273 42.25 -4.26 -5.43
C ARG A 273 40.82 -4.77 -5.47
N SER A 274 40.62 -6.04 -5.08
CA SER A 274 39.30 -6.68 -5.10
C SER A 274 38.33 -6.04 -4.11
N LEU A 275 38.79 -5.72 -2.89
CA LEU A 275 37.97 -5.06 -1.87
C LEU A 275 37.58 -3.64 -2.28
N LEU A 276 38.53 -2.88 -2.82
CA LEU A 276 38.27 -1.53 -3.32
C LEU A 276 37.32 -1.56 -4.52
N LEU A 277 37.47 -2.53 -5.43
CA LEU A 277 36.55 -2.72 -6.55
C LEU A 277 35.13 -2.97 -6.04
N ILE A 278 34.94 -3.94 -5.15
CA ILE A 278 33.63 -4.25 -4.55
C ILE A 278 33.03 -2.98 -3.94
N SER A 279 33.81 -2.26 -3.12
CA SER A 279 33.34 -1.06 -2.44
C SER A 279 32.99 0.08 -3.41
N ARG A 280 33.75 0.26 -4.49
CA ARG A 280 33.43 1.24 -5.55
C ARG A 280 32.13 0.88 -6.30
N ILE A 281 31.89 -0.41 -6.54
CA ILE A 281 30.66 -0.89 -7.18
C ILE A 281 29.45 -0.67 -6.25
N GLU A 282 29.58 -1.02 -4.97
CA GLU A 282 28.54 -0.80 -3.94
C GLU A 282 28.21 0.68 -3.75
N ASN A 283 29.19 1.56 -3.95
CA ASN A 283 29.05 3.02 -3.89
C ASN A 283 28.66 3.69 -5.22
N GLU A 284 28.16 2.91 -6.19
CA GLU A 284 27.72 3.38 -7.51
C GLU A 284 28.70 4.35 -8.21
N GLN A 285 30.00 4.03 -8.14
CA GLN A 285 31.05 4.85 -8.74
C GLN A 285 31.33 4.54 -10.21
N PHE A 286 30.55 3.64 -10.83
CA PHE A 286 30.71 3.24 -12.23
C PHE A 286 29.51 3.71 -13.08
N PRO A 287 29.74 4.25 -14.28
CA PRO A 287 28.67 4.61 -15.19
C PRO A 287 28.03 3.35 -15.80
N LYS A 288 26.70 3.38 -15.98
CA LYS A 288 25.90 2.32 -16.62
C LYS A 288 25.38 2.78 -17.99
N SER A 289 26.28 3.27 -18.84
CA SER A 289 25.91 3.94 -20.10
C SER A 289 26.44 3.24 -21.34
N ASP A 290 27.13 2.11 -21.18
CA ASP A 290 27.84 1.48 -22.28
C ASP A 290 26.87 0.68 -23.15
N ARG A 291 27.22 0.58 -24.43
CA ARG A 291 26.57 -0.28 -25.41
C ARG A 291 27.63 -1.18 -26.04
N PHE A 292 27.46 -2.50 -25.97
CA PHE A 292 28.47 -3.46 -26.44
C PHE A 292 27.84 -4.78 -26.88
N SER A 293 28.50 -5.51 -27.79
CA SER A 293 28.10 -6.88 -28.15
C SER A 293 28.54 -7.86 -27.06
N MET A 294 27.61 -8.70 -26.58
CA MET A 294 27.95 -9.76 -25.63
C MET A 294 28.91 -10.79 -26.26
N GLN A 295 28.78 -11.05 -27.57
CA GLN A 295 29.65 -11.99 -28.27
C GLN A 295 31.11 -11.50 -28.28
N GLU A 296 31.34 -10.23 -28.63
CA GLU A 296 32.67 -9.62 -28.62
C GLU A 296 33.29 -9.63 -27.22
N LEU A 297 32.48 -9.33 -26.20
CA LEU A 297 32.95 -9.33 -24.81
C LEU A 297 33.39 -10.72 -24.35
N VAL A 298 32.59 -11.76 -24.67
CA VAL A 298 32.96 -13.14 -24.35
C VAL A 298 34.23 -13.54 -25.11
N ASN A 299 34.36 -13.19 -26.39
CA ASN A 299 35.57 -13.45 -27.18
C ASN A 299 36.82 -12.85 -26.51
N GLU A 300 36.76 -11.60 -26.08
CA GLU A 300 37.87 -10.92 -25.40
C GLU A 300 38.27 -11.63 -24.10
N VAL A 301 37.29 -12.05 -23.28
CA VAL A 301 37.57 -12.82 -22.05
C VAL A 301 38.26 -14.14 -22.38
N MET A 302 37.82 -14.81 -23.45
CA MET A 302 38.40 -16.08 -23.84
C MET A 302 39.83 -15.95 -24.36
N GLU A 303 40.11 -14.89 -25.12
CA GLU A 303 41.45 -14.57 -25.60
C GLU A 303 42.42 -14.30 -24.45
N GLU A 304 42.01 -13.51 -23.44
CA GLU A 304 42.86 -13.21 -22.28
C GLU A 304 43.18 -14.47 -21.44
N LEU A 305 42.25 -15.43 -21.38
CA LEU A 305 42.42 -16.67 -20.63
C LEU A 305 43.05 -17.81 -21.43
N GLY A 306 43.23 -17.66 -22.75
CA GLY A 306 43.67 -18.72 -23.67
C GLY A 306 44.95 -19.43 -23.22
N HIS A 307 45.99 -18.69 -22.84
CA HIS A 307 47.26 -19.28 -22.37
C HIS A 307 47.10 -20.23 -21.17
N ARG A 308 46.18 -19.91 -20.25
CA ARG A 308 45.92 -20.74 -19.05
C ARG A 308 45.12 -22.00 -19.39
N GLN A 309 44.38 -21.99 -20.49
CA GLN A 309 43.64 -23.15 -20.99
C GLN A 309 44.61 -24.17 -21.59
N ASP A 310 45.56 -23.68 -22.40
CA ASP A 310 46.58 -24.52 -23.05
C ASP A 310 47.46 -25.22 -22.02
N GLU A 311 47.86 -24.51 -20.96
CA GLU A 311 48.64 -25.06 -19.84
C GLU A 311 47.93 -26.24 -19.14
N LYS A 312 46.58 -26.23 -19.10
CA LYS A 312 45.76 -27.27 -18.45
C LYS A 312 45.15 -28.31 -19.41
N GLN A 313 45.35 -28.17 -20.72
CA GLN A 313 44.78 -29.06 -21.74
C GLN A 313 43.26 -29.23 -21.63
N LEU A 314 42.52 -28.14 -21.41
CA LEU A 314 41.06 -28.15 -21.29
C LEU A 314 40.38 -28.02 -22.65
N GLY A 315 39.29 -28.77 -22.87
CA GLY A 315 38.44 -28.60 -24.05
C GLY A 315 37.55 -27.37 -23.90
N PHE A 316 37.60 -26.44 -24.85
CA PHE A 316 36.75 -25.25 -24.80
C PHE A 316 35.71 -25.25 -25.92
N ARG A 317 34.45 -24.94 -25.58
CA ARG A 317 33.36 -24.79 -26.56
C ARG A 317 32.65 -23.45 -26.33
N GLN A 318 32.75 -22.57 -27.31
CA GLN A 318 31.97 -21.33 -27.33
C GLN A 318 30.87 -21.42 -28.38
N GLN A 319 29.65 -21.10 -27.97
CA GLN A 319 28.49 -21.06 -28.86
C GLN A 319 27.59 -19.89 -28.45
N ILE A 320 27.99 -18.67 -28.82
CA ILE A 320 27.13 -17.49 -28.72
C ILE A 320 26.41 -17.35 -30.07
N ALA A 321 25.14 -17.74 -30.11
CA ALA A 321 24.31 -17.77 -31.31
C ALA A 321 23.58 -16.44 -31.57
N THR A 322 23.34 -15.65 -30.53
CA THR A 322 22.64 -14.36 -30.64
C THR A 322 23.65 -13.21 -30.71
N ASP A 323 23.48 -12.31 -31.69
CA ASP A 323 24.16 -11.02 -31.71
C ASP A 323 23.45 -10.02 -30.78
N ALA A 324 23.44 -10.34 -29.48
CA ALA A 324 22.79 -9.54 -28.47
C ALA A 324 23.64 -8.31 -28.13
N VAL A 325 23.09 -7.12 -28.41
CA VAL A 325 23.69 -5.85 -28.01
C VAL A 325 23.15 -5.44 -26.65
N MET A 326 24.04 -5.32 -25.67
CA MET A 326 23.70 -4.90 -24.32
C MET A 326 23.69 -3.37 -24.20
N GLN A 327 22.85 -2.84 -23.32
CA GLN A 327 22.77 -1.41 -22.97
C GLN A 327 22.48 -1.22 -21.48
N GLY A 328 22.80 -0.04 -20.94
CA GLY A 328 22.51 0.26 -19.54
C GLY A 328 23.40 -0.49 -18.54
N LEU A 329 24.57 -0.94 -19.01
CA LEU A 329 25.56 -1.69 -18.25
C LEU A 329 26.92 -0.99 -18.28
N ASN A 330 27.81 -1.37 -17.38
CA ASN A 330 29.23 -1.04 -17.45
C ASN A 330 29.99 -2.22 -18.08
N ARG A 331 30.59 -2.01 -19.26
CA ARG A 331 31.25 -3.07 -20.03
C ARG A 331 32.38 -3.74 -19.26
N ASP A 332 33.25 -2.95 -18.62
CA ASP A 332 34.43 -3.46 -17.91
C ASP A 332 34.06 -4.29 -16.67
N LEU A 333 32.98 -3.91 -15.98
CA LEU A 333 32.46 -4.72 -14.88
C LEU A 333 31.88 -6.05 -15.40
N VAL A 334 31.12 -6.04 -16.49
CA VAL A 334 30.60 -7.28 -17.08
C VAL A 334 31.74 -8.17 -17.57
N PHE A 335 32.78 -7.60 -18.17
CA PHE A 335 34.03 -8.30 -18.51
C PHE A 335 34.61 -8.99 -17.27
N GLN A 336 34.83 -8.24 -16.19
CA GLN A 336 35.40 -8.75 -14.95
C GLN A 336 34.53 -9.87 -14.33
N MET A 337 33.21 -9.78 -14.46
CA MET A 337 32.27 -10.79 -13.99
C MET A 337 32.44 -12.11 -14.77
N ILE A 338 32.42 -12.04 -16.11
CA ILE A 338 32.59 -13.22 -16.97
C ILE A 338 33.99 -13.81 -16.80
N TYR A 339 35.03 -12.97 -16.78
CA TYR A 339 36.41 -13.36 -16.53
C TYR A 339 36.54 -14.15 -15.21
N ASN A 340 35.94 -13.67 -14.12
CA ASN A 340 35.99 -14.38 -12.83
C ASN A 340 35.31 -15.75 -12.88
N LEU A 341 34.18 -15.88 -13.58
CA LEU A 341 33.46 -17.14 -13.72
C LEU A 341 34.24 -18.15 -14.58
N VAL A 342 34.75 -17.72 -15.74
CA VAL A 342 35.55 -18.57 -16.62
C VAL A 342 36.88 -18.96 -15.96
N ASN A 343 37.55 -18.03 -15.27
CA ASN A 343 38.77 -18.33 -14.54
C ASN A 343 38.52 -19.31 -13.37
N ASN A 344 37.36 -19.23 -12.69
CA ASN A 344 36.97 -20.24 -11.70
C ASN A 344 36.73 -21.60 -12.36
N ALA A 345 36.03 -21.65 -13.50
CA ALA A 345 35.83 -22.86 -14.29
C ALA A 345 37.17 -23.51 -14.69
N ILE A 346 38.17 -22.74 -15.14
CA ILE A 346 39.52 -23.24 -15.45
C ILE A 346 40.24 -23.74 -14.19
N ARG A 347 40.15 -22.98 -13.10
CA ARG A 347 40.87 -23.29 -11.86
C ARG A 347 40.37 -24.58 -11.22
N PHE A 348 39.06 -24.77 -11.16
CA PHE A 348 38.41 -25.91 -10.48
C PHE A 348 38.03 -27.06 -11.42
N ASN A 349 38.44 -26.99 -12.69
CA ASN A 349 38.25 -28.10 -13.61
C ASN A 349 39.15 -29.29 -13.28
N LYS A 350 38.73 -30.46 -13.75
CA LYS A 350 39.55 -31.67 -13.79
C LYS A 350 40.50 -31.64 -15.00
N PRO A 351 41.65 -32.34 -14.95
CA PRO A 351 42.50 -32.54 -16.12
C PRO A 351 41.69 -33.13 -17.29
N GLN A 352 41.91 -32.65 -18.52
CA GLN A 352 41.15 -33.04 -19.71
C GLN A 352 39.63 -32.77 -19.62
N GLY A 353 39.19 -31.97 -18.66
CA GLY A 353 37.81 -31.50 -18.58
C GLY A 353 37.47 -30.52 -19.71
N SER A 354 36.20 -30.11 -19.76
CA SER A 354 35.73 -29.11 -20.69
C SER A 354 35.06 -27.92 -20.01
N ILE A 355 35.06 -26.79 -20.71
CA ILE A 355 34.30 -25.59 -20.36
C ILE A 355 33.46 -25.20 -21.58
N ALA A 356 32.18 -24.98 -21.39
CA ALA A 356 31.26 -24.51 -22.40
C ALA A 356 30.70 -23.14 -22.03
N VAL A 357 30.72 -22.20 -22.98
CA VAL A 357 30.09 -20.89 -22.85
C VAL A 357 29.10 -20.71 -23.98
N TYR A 358 27.82 -20.59 -23.66
CA TYR A 358 26.76 -20.46 -24.66
C TYR A 358 25.65 -19.55 -24.16
N ASP A 359 24.89 -18.98 -25.09
CA ASP A 359 23.74 -18.16 -24.79
C ASP A 359 22.41 -18.89 -25.02
N ARG A 360 21.37 -18.40 -24.37
CA ARG A 360 19.98 -18.75 -24.65
C ARG A 360 19.16 -17.47 -24.66
N TYR A 361 18.55 -17.18 -25.79
CA TYR A 361 17.71 -16.01 -25.95
C TYR A 361 16.51 -16.34 -26.83
N THR A 362 15.34 -15.83 -26.43
CA THR A 362 14.14 -15.80 -27.26
C THR A 362 13.72 -14.34 -27.37
N PRO A 363 13.35 -13.83 -28.56
CA PRO A 363 12.93 -12.43 -28.70
C PRO A 363 11.83 -12.05 -27.69
N GLY A 364 12.08 -11.01 -26.89
CA GLY A 364 11.16 -10.54 -25.85
C GLY A 364 11.26 -11.29 -24.50
N SER A 365 12.19 -12.24 -24.35
CA SER A 365 12.54 -12.86 -23.06
C SER A 365 13.84 -12.28 -22.48
N ASP A 366 14.22 -12.75 -21.30
CA ASP A 366 15.55 -12.49 -20.74
C ASP A 366 16.63 -13.09 -21.64
N TYR A 367 17.80 -12.44 -21.69
CA TYR A 367 19.01 -13.01 -22.29
C TYR A 367 19.78 -13.80 -21.23
N ARG A 368 20.13 -15.06 -21.52
CA ARG A 368 20.84 -15.93 -20.58
C ARG A 368 22.21 -16.29 -21.13
N LEU A 369 23.26 -15.96 -20.39
CA LEU A 369 24.62 -16.43 -20.66
C LEU A 369 24.95 -17.58 -19.69
N VAL A 370 25.32 -18.73 -20.23
CA VAL A 370 25.61 -19.94 -19.45
C VAL A 370 27.09 -20.27 -19.55
N ILE A 371 27.72 -20.52 -18.41
CA ILE A 371 29.11 -20.95 -18.26
C ILE A 371 29.08 -22.28 -17.50
N GLU A 372 29.44 -23.35 -18.19
CA GLU A 372 29.41 -24.73 -17.69
C GLU A 372 30.83 -25.30 -17.66
N ASP A 373 31.19 -25.94 -16.55
CA ASP A 373 32.44 -26.68 -16.39
C ASP A 373 32.20 -28.12 -15.92
N THR A 374 33.11 -29.02 -16.27
CA THR A 374 33.07 -30.43 -15.85
C THR A 374 33.94 -30.73 -14.63
N GLY A 375 34.17 -29.72 -13.78
CA GLY A 375 35.12 -29.76 -12.70
C GLY A 375 34.68 -30.55 -11.48
N VAL A 376 35.28 -30.22 -10.33
CA VAL A 376 35.03 -30.92 -9.06
C VAL A 376 33.63 -30.70 -8.48
N GLY A 377 32.87 -29.74 -9.00
CA GLY A 377 31.55 -29.36 -8.48
C GLY A 377 31.61 -28.70 -7.10
N ILE A 378 30.45 -28.23 -6.64
CA ILE A 378 30.24 -27.52 -5.38
C ILE A 378 29.22 -28.31 -4.55
N PRO A 379 29.53 -28.67 -3.30
CA PRO A 379 28.57 -29.34 -2.42
C PRO A 379 27.29 -28.50 -2.24
N PRO A 380 26.09 -29.10 -2.26
CA PRO A 380 24.82 -28.36 -2.13
C PRO A 380 24.73 -27.46 -0.89
N ALA A 381 25.33 -27.90 0.23
CA ALA A 381 25.37 -27.13 1.47
C ALA A 381 26.18 -25.82 1.36
N GLU A 382 27.12 -25.74 0.42
CA GLU A 382 28.00 -24.59 0.25
C GLU A 382 27.47 -23.59 -0.78
N ILE A 383 26.59 -23.99 -1.70
CA ILE A 383 26.08 -23.18 -2.82
C ILE A 383 25.57 -21.81 -2.36
N ALA A 384 24.81 -21.75 -1.26
CA ALA A 384 24.28 -20.48 -0.74
C ALA A 384 25.36 -19.53 -0.22
N SER A 385 26.52 -20.06 0.16
CA SER A 385 27.61 -19.31 0.80
C SER A 385 28.76 -18.94 -0.13
N ILE A 386 28.81 -19.46 -1.36
CA ILE A 386 29.94 -19.26 -2.28
C ILE A 386 30.15 -17.79 -2.70
N PHE A 387 29.09 -16.97 -2.59
CA PHE A 387 29.13 -15.53 -2.88
C PHE A 387 29.61 -14.69 -1.68
N ASN A 388 29.79 -15.28 -0.50
CA ASN A 388 30.29 -14.57 0.67
C ASN A 388 31.78 -14.24 0.53
N ARG A 389 32.16 -13.03 0.97
CA ARG A 389 33.55 -12.56 0.94
C ARG A 389 34.44 -13.49 1.77
N PHE A 390 35.62 -13.79 1.25
CA PHE A 390 36.63 -14.66 1.87
C PHE A 390 36.24 -16.13 2.05
N LYS A 391 35.06 -16.55 1.54
CA LYS A 391 34.66 -17.96 1.58
C LYS A 391 35.51 -18.76 0.59
N LYS A 392 36.10 -19.85 1.08
CA LYS A 392 36.71 -20.90 0.26
C LYS A 392 35.91 -22.17 0.46
N VAL A 393 35.73 -22.93 -0.61
CA VAL A 393 35.30 -24.33 -0.53
C VAL A 393 36.45 -25.10 0.12
N GLU A 394 36.18 -25.89 1.16
CA GLU A 394 37.20 -26.49 2.06
C GLU A 394 38.24 -27.34 1.32
N ARG A 395 37.91 -27.82 0.11
CA ARG A 395 38.74 -28.73 -0.70
C ARG A 395 39.50 -28.04 -1.85
N ALA A 396 39.42 -26.71 -1.94
CA ALA A 396 40.11 -25.93 -2.95
C ALA A 396 41.57 -25.64 -2.54
N GLU A 397 42.48 -26.59 -2.76
CA GLU A 397 43.91 -26.29 -2.74
C GLU A 397 44.26 -25.35 -3.92
N GLY A 398 44.86 -24.18 -3.63
CA GLY A 398 45.36 -23.26 -4.66
C GLY A 398 45.08 -21.77 -4.42
N GLU A 399 45.65 -20.95 -5.31
CA GLU A 399 45.59 -19.49 -5.28
C GLU A 399 44.18 -18.95 -5.51
N GLY A 400 43.56 -18.45 -4.44
CA GLY A 400 42.32 -17.67 -4.50
C GLY A 400 41.95 -17.15 -3.11
N TYR A 401 41.40 -15.95 -3.03
CA TYR A 401 41.15 -15.27 -1.75
C TYR A 401 39.68 -15.27 -1.34
N GLY A 402 38.83 -16.04 -2.04
CA GLY A 402 37.39 -16.06 -1.80
C GLY A 402 36.69 -14.75 -2.16
N LEU A 403 37.28 -13.96 -3.07
CA LEU A 403 36.73 -12.67 -3.49
C LEU A 403 36.15 -12.66 -4.92
N GLY A 404 36.51 -13.63 -5.76
CA GLY A 404 36.06 -13.68 -7.17
C GLY A 404 34.54 -13.79 -7.30
N LEU A 405 33.92 -14.77 -6.63
CA LEU A 405 32.46 -14.92 -6.66
C LEU A 405 31.73 -13.78 -5.92
N SER A 406 32.33 -13.20 -4.88
CA SER A 406 31.75 -11.99 -4.26
C SER A 406 31.78 -10.79 -5.22
N ILE A 407 32.84 -10.63 -6.03
CA ILE A 407 32.89 -9.60 -7.09
C ILE A 407 31.78 -9.85 -8.12
N VAL A 408 31.62 -11.09 -8.57
CA VAL A 408 30.53 -11.49 -9.48
C VAL A 408 29.16 -11.12 -8.91
N SER A 409 28.89 -11.46 -7.64
CA SER A 409 27.62 -11.13 -6.99
C SER A 409 27.41 -9.61 -6.85
N THR A 410 28.46 -8.86 -6.50
CA THR A 410 28.38 -7.40 -6.40
C THR A 410 28.10 -6.75 -7.78
N ILE A 411 28.78 -7.21 -8.84
CA ILE A 411 28.55 -6.72 -10.21
C ILE A 411 27.15 -7.06 -10.68
N ALA A 412 26.69 -8.29 -10.44
CA ALA A 412 25.37 -8.73 -10.85
C ALA A 412 24.28 -7.91 -10.15
N ARG A 413 24.39 -7.69 -8.83
CA ARG A 413 23.47 -6.82 -8.08
C ARG A 413 23.48 -5.38 -8.58
N PHE A 414 24.67 -4.83 -8.86
CA PHE A 414 24.80 -3.48 -9.38
C PHE A 414 24.08 -3.30 -10.72
N HIS A 415 24.00 -4.35 -11.54
CA HIS A 415 23.34 -4.33 -12.84
C HIS A 415 21.96 -5.02 -12.85
N ASP A 416 21.38 -5.37 -11.71
CA ASP A 416 20.12 -6.15 -11.66
C ASP A 416 20.15 -7.47 -12.48
N ILE A 417 21.33 -8.09 -12.59
CA ILE A 417 21.54 -9.40 -13.25
C ILE A 417 21.28 -10.50 -12.22
N GLN A 418 20.44 -11.48 -12.57
CA GLN A 418 20.21 -12.65 -11.71
C GLN A 418 21.26 -13.73 -12.01
N ILE A 419 21.78 -14.37 -10.96
CA ILE A 419 22.71 -15.49 -11.08
C ILE A 419 22.02 -16.76 -10.59
N GLU A 420 21.95 -17.78 -11.43
CA GLU A 420 21.56 -19.14 -11.05
C GLU A 420 22.78 -20.05 -11.05
N VAL A 421 22.86 -20.93 -10.06
CA VAL A 421 23.96 -21.90 -9.92
C VAL A 421 23.36 -23.29 -9.81
N SER A 422 23.78 -24.18 -10.70
CA SER A 422 23.52 -25.61 -10.61
C SER A 422 24.86 -26.33 -10.53
N SER A 423 25.06 -27.16 -9.51
CA SER A 423 26.29 -27.89 -9.33
C SER A 423 26.04 -29.23 -8.69
N VAL A 424 26.75 -30.24 -9.17
CA VAL A 424 26.76 -31.57 -8.60
C VAL A 424 28.22 -31.94 -8.34
N GLU A 425 28.49 -32.40 -7.12
CA GLU A 425 29.83 -32.79 -6.70
C GLU A 425 30.40 -33.85 -7.65
N HIS A 426 31.62 -33.62 -8.14
CA HIS A 426 32.34 -34.43 -9.13
C HIS A 426 31.79 -34.45 -10.57
N GLU A 427 30.68 -33.79 -10.84
CA GLU A 427 30.11 -33.72 -12.20
C GLU A 427 30.34 -32.37 -12.87
N GLY A 428 30.37 -31.28 -12.10
CA GLY A 428 30.66 -29.95 -12.62
C GLY A 428 29.83 -28.82 -12.00
N THR A 429 29.96 -27.62 -12.57
CA THR A 429 29.20 -26.44 -12.16
C THR A 429 28.70 -25.68 -13.38
N THR A 430 27.45 -25.21 -13.31
CA THR A 430 26.84 -24.33 -14.30
C THR A 430 26.43 -23.03 -13.63
N PHE A 431 27.01 -21.93 -14.08
CA PHE A 431 26.56 -20.58 -13.75
C PHE A 431 25.72 -20.04 -14.91
N THR A 432 24.52 -19.55 -14.61
CA THR A 432 23.65 -18.87 -15.57
C THR A 432 23.45 -17.43 -15.15
N LEU A 433 23.86 -16.50 -16.01
CA LEU A 433 23.65 -15.07 -15.86
C LEU A 433 22.42 -14.66 -16.66
N ILE A 434 21.44 -14.05 -15.99
CA ILE A 434 20.15 -13.68 -16.58
C ILE A 434 20.07 -12.16 -16.62
N PHE A 435 20.05 -11.63 -17.85
CA PHE A 435 19.96 -10.20 -18.13
C PHE A 435 18.50 -9.86 -18.51
N PRO A 436 17.85 -8.91 -17.81
CA PRO A 436 16.48 -8.52 -18.14
C PRO A 436 16.36 -7.88 -19.52
N PRO A 437 15.19 -7.96 -20.17
CA PRO A 437 14.98 -7.50 -21.55
C PRO A 437 15.20 -5.98 -21.74
N GLU A 438 15.10 -5.19 -20.67
CA GLU A 438 15.37 -3.74 -20.68
C GLU A 438 16.83 -3.41 -21.01
N GLN A 439 17.73 -4.37 -20.77
CA GLN A 439 19.18 -4.24 -21.01
C GLN A 439 19.60 -4.67 -22.42
N LEU A 440 18.66 -5.10 -23.25
CA LEU A 440 18.91 -5.42 -24.66
C LEU A 440 18.57 -4.20 -25.52
N ALA A 441 19.51 -3.79 -26.36
CA ALA A 441 19.29 -2.79 -27.39
C ALA A 441 18.72 -3.48 -28.63
N TYR A 442 17.41 -3.32 -28.85
CA TYR A 442 16.69 -3.82 -30.03
C TYR A 442 17.13 -3.15 -31.33
#